data_AF-A0A428QPV0-F1
#
_entry.id   AF-A0A428QPV0-F1
#
_cell.length_a   1.000
_cell.length_b   1.000
_cell.length_c   1.000
_cell.angle_alpha   90.00
_cell.angle_beta   90.00
_cell.angle_gamma   90.00
#
_symmetry.space_group_name_H-M   'P 1'
#
loop_
_entity.id
_entity.type
_entity.pdbx_description
1 polymer ?
#
loop_
_entity_poly.entity_id
_entity_poly.type
_entity_poly.pdbx_seq_one_letter_code
_entity_poly.pdbx_strand_id
1 'polypeptide(L)'
;MHSQGGDNSRSRGRFLLFPSRYVRFGNPQISICKELDGRERGFSDEGMRYITSELARELSSCAPEIDLVEVIFASDAMFYIVLDNEADLTNVRSRLPGVIANCVAGYCLEKNFDRPDWRNWRERETPACVPIRRGPVFGMISGTRTPISMPSVSACTTSGILVKDTKEQHFLTVAAHCIGRGDPTAYFSLSTGQMQPIGRAVAQVPFTDVALVDLKRTDFHQQLFLNTGHALPVRRLLGENPNDQLDWNHMVRFRSPAANDLDGVIVAKSARPKINPFNIDEPFQCVVYHWAFTGQVEDAGDDDMAPRPAVGTSGAAVVNNKGICVGLFDHFISQGPWAGFSVILSASELVKAGYRLASGDVLDTWAKVPASLR
;
A
#
# COMPACT_ATOMS: atom_id res chain seq x y z
N MET A 1 -44.39 20.14 -31.88
CA MET A 1 -44.15 18.97 -32.76
C MET A 1 -42.73 19.09 -33.29
N HIS A 2 -41.71 18.73 -32.51
CA HIS A 2 -41.08 17.41 -32.35
C HIS A 2 -40.49 16.80 -33.64
N SER A 3 -39.16 16.82 -33.72
CA SER A 3 -38.28 15.83 -34.35
C SER A 3 -36.84 16.10 -33.87
N GLN A 4 -36.48 15.70 -32.65
CA GLN A 4 -35.50 14.62 -32.38
C GLN A 4 -34.46 14.36 -33.49
N GLY A 5 -33.20 14.70 -33.19
CA GLY A 5 -32.00 14.26 -33.90
C GLY A 5 -30.90 14.09 -32.85
N GLY A 6 -30.44 12.85 -32.68
CA GLY A 6 -29.74 12.35 -31.50
C GLY A 6 -28.45 13.07 -31.11
N ASP A 7 -28.36 13.36 -29.81
CA ASP A 7 -27.17 13.80 -29.11
C ASP A 7 -26.16 12.63 -29.05
N ASN A 8 -25.27 12.60 -30.05
CA ASN A 8 -24.28 11.55 -30.24
C ASN A 8 -22.97 11.91 -29.49
N SER A 9 -23.07 12.20 -28.19
CA SER A 9 -21.95 12.70 -27.37
C SER A 9 -21.42 11.69 -26.34
N ARG A 10 -21.55 10.37 -26.59
CA ARG A 10 -21.15 9.31 -25.63
C ARG A 10 -19.87 8.52 -25.92
N SER A 11 -18.98 8.98 -26.81
CA SER A 11 -17.70 8.28 -27.04
C SER A 11 -16.46 9.19 -27.07
N ARG A 12 -16.40 10.19 -26.19
CA ARG A 12 -15.13 10.90 -25.93
C ARG A 12 -14.28 10.09 -24.95
N GLY A 13 -13.35 9.32 -25.53
CA GLY A 13 -12.08 8.86 -24.98
C GLY A 13 -12.04 8.49 -23.49
N ARG A 14 -12.43 7.27 -23.14
CA ARG A 14 -11.85 6.63 -21.94
C ARG A 14 -10.43 6.24 -22.32
N PHE A 15 -9.44 7.00 -21.84
CA PHE A 15 -8.09 6.45 -21.73
C PHE A 15 -8.21 5.16 -20.91
N LEU A 16 -7.75 4.04 -21.46
CA LEU A 16 -7.64 2.80 -20.70
C LEU A 16 -6.54 3.05 -19.66
N LEU A 17 -6.95 3.31 -18.42
CA LEU A 17 -6.02 3.57 -17.32
C LEU A 17 -5.11 2.36 -17.07
N PHE A 18 -5.64 1.16 -17.31
CA PHE A 18 -4.95 -0.10 -17.08
C PHE A 18 -4.48 -0.74 -18.40
N PRO A 19 -3.28 -1.32 -18.43
CA PRO A 19 -2.70 -1.87 -19.65
C PRO A 19 -3.44 -3.15 -20.07
N SER A 20 -4.10 -3.11 -21.23
CA SER A 20 -4.83 -4.27 -21.78
C SER A 20 -3.99 -5.16 -22.70
N ARG A 21 -2.92 -4.63 -23.32
CA ARG A 21 -2.09 -5.36 -24.30
C ARG A 21 -1.33 -6.55 -23.70
N TYR A 22 -0.95 -6.44 -22.43
CA TYR A 22 -0.15 -7.44 -21.70
C TYR A 22 -0.99 -8.44 -20.93
N VAL A 23 -2.31 -8.40 -21.13
CA VAL A 23 -3.26 -9.24 -20.44
C VAL A 23 -3.72 -10.37 -21.35
N ARG A 24 -3.89 -11.56 -20.77
CA ARG A 24 -4.46 -12.73 -21.43
C ARG A 24 -5.72 -13.13 -20.69
N PHE A 25 -6.87 -13.10 -21.37
CA PHE A 25 -8.13 -13.48 -20.76
C PHE A 25 -8.21 -14.99 -20.54
N GLY A 26 -8.76 -15.39 -19.40
CA GLY A 26 -9.08 -16.77 -19.08
C GLY A 26 -10.25 -17.30 -19.91
N ASN A 27 -10.70 -18.52 -19.61
CA ASN A 27 -11.83 -19.14 -20.26
C ASN A 27 -13.15 -18.59 -19.72
N PRO A 28 -13.98 -17.90 -20.52
CA PRO A 28 -15.22 -17.28 -20.04
C PRO A 28 -16.28 -18.28 -19.57
N GLN A 29 -16.13 -19.58 -19.89
CA GLN A 29 -17.00 -20.64 -19.40
C GLN A 29 -16.64 -21.08 -17.97
N ILE A 30 -15.44 -20.76 -17.50
CA ILE A 30 -14.98 -21.04 -16.14
C ILE A 30 -15.22 -19.77 -15.32
N SER A 31 -16.09 -19.89 -14.33
CA SER A 31 -16.52 -18.77 -13.50
C SER A 31 -16.53 -19.16 -12.02
N ILE A 32 -15.90 -18.34 -11.20
CA ILE A 32 -15.79 -18.51 -9.74
C ILE A 32 -16.42 -17.34 -8.98
N CYS A 33 -16.76 -17.57 -7.72
CA CYS A 33 -17.38 -16.61 -6.81
C CYS A 33 -18.65 -15.95 -7.39
N LYS A 34 -19.53 -16.73 -8.01
CA LYS A 34 -20.72 -16.24 -8.77
C LYS A 34 -21.75 -15.52 -7.90
N GLU A 35 -21.74 -15.79 -6.61
CA GLU A 35 -22.55 -15.15 -5.58
C GLU A 35 -22.16 -13.69 -5.31
N LEU A 36 -20.99 -13.26 -5.79
CA LEU A 36 -20.51 -11.89 -5.71
C LEU A 36 -20.64 -11.18 -7.06
N ASP A 37 -20.90 -9.88 -7.06
CA ASP A 37 -20.97 -9.06 -8.28
C ASP A 37 -20.12 -7.78 -8.15
N GLY A 38 -18.95 -7.78 -8.79
CA GLY A 38 -18.04 -6.63 -8.81
C GLY A 38 -18.49 -5.51 -9.75
N ARG A 39 -19.52 -5.72 -10.58
CA ARG A 39 -20.00 -4.71 -11.53
C ARG A 39 -20.78 -3.59 -10.84
N GLU A 40 -21.33 -3.86 -9.66
CA GLU A 40 -22.16 -2.92 -8.92
C GLU A 40 -21.34 -2.00 -8.01
N ARG A 41 -20.33 -2.56 -7.33
CA ARG A 41 -19.49 -1.85 -6.34
C ARG A 41 -18.13 -2.49 -6.15
N GLY A 42 -17.21 -1.76 -5.55
CA GLY A 42 -15.93 -2.29 -5.07
C GLY A 42 -16.11 -3.36 -3.98
N PHE A 43 -15.12 -4.25 -3.83
CA PHE A 43 -15.12 -5.27 -2.78
C PHE A 43 -14.58 -4.71 -1.45
N SER A 44 -15.10 -5.21 -0.32
CA SER A 44 -14.46 -5.02 0.99
C SER A 44 -13.10 -5.72 1.04
N ASP A 45 -12.31 -5.44 2.07
CA ASP A 45 -11.04 -6.12 2.26
C ASP A 45 -11.27 -7.63 2.51
N GLU A 46 -12.30 -8.04 3.26
CA GLU A 46 -12.68 -9.45 3.40
C GLU A 46 -13.12 -10.07 2.07
N GLY A 47 -13.90 -9.34 1.27
CA GLY A 47 -14.34 -9.79 -0.06
C GLY A 47 -13.15 -10.08 -0.98
N MET A 48 -12.14 -9.19 -0.99
CA MET A 48 -10.91 -9.43 -1.74
C MET A 48 -10.16 -10.66 -1.23
N ARG A 49 -10.03 -10.84 0.09
CA ARG A 49 -9.35 -12.02 0.64
C ARG A 49 -10.07 -13.31 0.26
N TYR A 50 -11.40 -13.33 0.37
CA TYR A 50 -12.22 -14.46 -0.03
C TYR A 50 -12.02 -14.82 -1.51
N ILE A 51 -12.12 -13.84 -2.41
CA ILE A 51 -11.93 -14.05 -3.85
C ILE A 51 -10.52 -14.57 -4.14
N THR A 52 -9.49 -13.98 -3.52
CA THR A 52 -8.10 -14.46 -3.69
C THR A 52 -7.93 -15.89 -3.20
N SER A 53 -8.55 -16.24 -2.07
CA SER A 53 -8.47 -17.59 -1.53
C SER A 53 -9.15 -18.63 -2.42
N GLU A 54 -10.34 -18.30 -2.94
CA GLU A 54 -11.07 -19.14 -3.87
C GLU A 54 -10.32 -19.30 -5.20
N LEU A 55 -9.75 -18.21 -5.73
CA LEU A 55 -8.96 -18.29 -6.95
C LEU A 55 -7.70 -19.12 -6.77
N ALA A 56 -6.97 -18.95 -5.66
CA ALA A 56 -5.78 -19.75 -5.38
C ALA A 56 -6.13 -21.25 -5.31
N ARG A 57 -7.24 -21.61 -4.65
CA ARG A 57 -7.75 -22.98 -4.58
C ARG A 57 -8.08 -23.54 -5.96
N GLU A 58 -8.75 -22.75 -6.80
CA GLU A 58 -9.08 -23.13 -8.17
C GLU A 58 -7.80 -23.35 -9.01
N LEU A 59 -6.83 -22.43 -8.91
CA LEU A 59 -5.56 -22.53 -9.63
C LEU A 59 -4.77 -23.77 -9.20
N SER A 60 -4.68 -24.07 -7.91
CA SER A 60 -4.03 -25.30 -7.42
C SER A 60 -4.70 -26.57 -7.96
N SER A 61 -5.99 -26.52 -8.31
CA SER A 61 -6.70 -27.66 -8.89
C SER A 61 -6.54 -27.75 -10.41
N CYS A 62 -6.63 -26.63 -11.13
CA CYS A 62 -6.71 -26.63 -12.59
C CYS A 62 -5.36 -26.38 -13.29
N ALA A 63 -4.41 -25.74 -12.60
CA ALA A 63 -3.08 -25.41 -13.09
C ALA A 63 -2.06 -25.34 -11.92
N PRO A 64 -1.75 -26.47 -11.27
CA PRO A 64 -0.85 -26.53 -10.11
C PRO A 64 0.58 -26.05 -10.38
N GLU A 65 0.97 -25.96 -11.65
CA GLU A 65 2.25 -25.40 -12.09
C GLU A 65 2.31 -23.86 -12.05
N ILE A 66 1.21 -23.19 -11.69
CA ILE A 66 1.12 -21.73 -11.65
C ILE A 66 1.11 -21.24 -10.21
N ASP A 67 2.01 -20.30 -9.92
CA ASP A 67 2.02 -19.57 -8.68
C ASP A 67 1.26 -18.24 -8.80
N LEU A 68 0.26 -18.05 -7.94
CA LEU A 68 -0.51 -16.81 -7.82
C LEU A 68 0.28 -15.80 -6.98
N VAL A 69 0.57 -14.64 -7.56
CA VAL A 69 1.31 -13.55 -6.88
C VAL A 69 0.36 -12.52 -6.28
N GLU A 70 -0.66 -12.12 -7.04
CA GLU A 70 -1.58 -11.07 -6.62
C GLU A 70 -2.89 -11.10 -7.41
N VAL A 71 -3.99 -10.75 -6.75
CA VAL A 71 -5.29 -10.52 -7.38
C VAL A 71 -5.62 -9.05 -7.25
N ILE A 72 -5.74 -8.34 -8.37
CA ILE A 72 -6.06 -6.92 -8.42
C ILE A 72 -7.47 -6.76 -8.99
N PHE A 73 -8.35 -6.05 -8.29
CA PHE A 73 -9.64 -5.61 -8.79
C PHE A 73 -9.62 -4.10 -9.03
N ALA A 74 -9.91 -3.70 -10.26
CA ALA A 74 -9.67 -2.34 -10.75
C ALA A 74 -10.96 -1.56 -11.02
N SER A 75 -10.84 -0.24 -11.17
CA SER A 75 -11.96 0.70 -11.36
C SER A 75 -12.69 0.55 -12.70
N ASP A 76 -12.12 -0.20 -13.65
CA ASP A 76 -12.76 -0.62 -14.89
C ASP A 76 -13.58 -1.92 -14.73
N ALA A 77 -13.80 -2.37 -13.49
CA ALA A 77 -14.53 -3.57 -13.13
C ALA A 77 -13.92 -4.86 -13.71
N MET A 78 -12.59 -4.89 -13.84
CA MET A 78 -11.83 -6.05 -14.29
C MET A 78 -10.93 -6.59 -13.18
N PHE A 79 -10.75 -7.91 -13.17
CA PHE A 79 -9.71 -8.57 -12.40
C PHE A 79 -8.43 -8.71 -13.22
N TYR A 80 -7.32 -8.24 -12.65
CA TYR A 80 -5.97 -8.49 -13.15
C TYR A 80 -5.29 -9.46 -12.19
N ILE A 81 -5.09 -10.68 -12.66
CA ILE A 81 -4.48 -11.77 -11.92
C ILE A 81 -3.00 -11.82 -12.28
N VAL A 82 -2.16 -11.54 -11.30
CA VAL A 82 -0.71 -11.53 -11.45
C VAL A 82 -0.17 -12.89 -11.08
N LEU A 83 0.52 -13.51 -12.02
CA LEU A 83 1.17 -14.80 -11.86
C LEU A 83 2.69 -14.62 -11.83
N ASP A 84 3.39 -15.63 -11.30
CA ASP A 84 4.83 -15.69 -11.35
C ASP A 84 5.36 -15.70 -12.80
N ASN A 85 6.61 -15.26 -12.98
CA ASN A 85 7.23 -15.10 -14.30
C ASN A 85 7.42 -16.39 -15.08
N GLU A 86 7.47 -17.53 -14.39
CA GLU A 86 7.62 -18.85 -14.99
C GLU A 86 6.32 -19.38 -15.62
N ALA A 87 5.18 -18.72 -15.40
CA ALA A 87 3.89 -19.18 -15.92
C ALA A 87 3.77 -19.05 -17.45
N ASP A 88 3.48 -20.17 -18.12
CA ASP A 88 3.16 -20.20 -19.56
C ASP A 88 1.68 -19.92 -19.82
N LEU A 89 1.33 -18.63 -19.84
CA LEU A 89 -0.03 -18.16 -20.12
C LEU A 89 -0.63 -18.69 -21.43
N THR A 90 0.17 -19.02 -22.43
CA THR A 90 -0.34 -19.46 -23.74
C THR A 90 -1.01 -20.82 -23.63
N ASN A 91 -0.35 -21.73 -22.90
CA ASN A 91 -0.78 -23.11 -22.76
C ASN A 91 -1.83 -23.31 -21.66
N VAL A 92 -1.79 -22.49 -20.61
CA VAL A 92 -2.65 -22.70 -19.43
C VAL A 92 -3.97 -21.92 -19.48
N ARG A 93 -4.09 -20.83 -20.27
CA ARG A 93 -5.25 -19.91 -20.27
C ARG A 93 -6.61 -20.57 -20.44
N SER A 94 -6.71 -21.69 -21.16
CA SER A 94 -7.99 -22.37 -21.42
C SER A 94 -8.56 -23.07 -20.17
N ARG A 95 -7.70 -23.31 -19.17
CA ARG A 95 -8.04 -23.89 -17.86
C ARG A 95 -8.31 -22.84 -16.79
N LEU A 96 -7.93 -21.59 -17.03
CA LEU A 96 -8.04 -20.52 -16.03
C LEU A 96 -9.45 -19.89 -16.05
N PRO A 97 -9.99 -19.48 -14.88
CA PRO A 97 -11.22 -18.69 -14.80
C PRO A 97 -11.19 -17.42 -15.67
N GLY A 98 -12.15 -17.28 -16.60
CA GLY A 98 -12.33 -16.05 -17.37
C GLY A 98 -13.28 -15.06 -16.71
N VAL A 99 -14.03 -15.50 -15.70
CA VAL A 99 -15.00 -14.68 -14.96
C VAL A 99 -14.84 -14.90 -13.46
N ILE A 100 -14.67 -13.82 -12.71
CA ILE A 100 -14.55 -13.83 -11.25
C ILE A 100 -15.55 -12.82 -10.70
N ALA A 101 -16.44 -13.24 -9.79
CA ALA A 101 -17.45 -12.35 -9.20
C ALA A 101 -18.23 -11.52 -10.26
N ASN A 102 -18.66 -12.20 -11.32
CA ASN A 102 -19.36 -11.64 -12.49
C ASN A 102 -18.59 -10.57 -13.29
N CYS A 103 -17.28 -10.40 -13.03
CA CYS A 103 -16.36 -9.52 -13.75
C CYS A 103 -15.39 -10.32 -14.63
N VAL A 104 -14.90 -9.68 -15.69
CA VAL A 104 -13.89 -10.28 -16.58
C VAL A 104 -12.57 -10.45 -15.83
N ALA A 105 -11.92 -11.59 -16.02
CA ALA A 105 -10.60 -11.88 -15.47
C ALA A 105 -9.54 -12.01 -16.56
N GLY A 106 -8.46 -11.26 -16.39
CA GLY A 106 -7.28 -11.29 -17.24
C GLY A 106 -6.02 -11.55 -16.43
N TYR A 107 -5.09 -12.24 -17.06
CA TYR A 107 -3.86 -12.72 -16.44
C TYR A 107 -2.64 -11.98 -17.02
N CYS A 108 -1.70 -11.62 -16.15
CA CYS A 108 -0.44 -10.99 -16.48
C CYS A 108 0.70 -11.56 -15.62
N LEU A 109 1.94 -11.30 -16.02
CA LEU A 109 3.14 -11.79 -15.33
C LEU A 109 3.73 -10.70 -14.43
N GLU A 110 4.33 -11.09 -13.32
CA GLU A 110 4.94 -10.18 -12.34
C GLU A 110 5.96 -9.21 -12.96
N LYS A 111 6.73 -9.65 -13.96
CA LYS A 111 7.70 -8.82 -14.71
C LYS A 111 7.09 -7.60 -15.39
N ASN A 112 5.77 -7.56 -15.58
CA ASN A 112 5.09 -6.42 -16.17
C ASN A 112 4.90 -5.25 -15.19
N PHE A 113 5.16 -5.43 -13.89
CA PHE A 113 4.92 -4.41 -12.87
C PHE A 113 6.16 -3.66 -12.40
N ASP A 114 7.36 -3.94 -12.95
CA ASP A 114 8.64 -3.28 -12.61
C ASP A 114 8.79 -3.02 -11.10
N ARG A 115 8.49 -4.04 -10.29
CA ARG A 115 8.47 -3.89 -8.84
C ARG A 115 9.92 -3.92 -8.33
N PRO A 116 10.24 -3.11 -7.31
CA PRO A 116 11.54 -3.18 -6.68
C PRO A 116 11.88 -4.61 -6.21
N ASP A 117 13.10 -5.06 -6.52
CA ASP A 117 13.60 -6.43 -6.27
C ASP A 117 13.69 -6.80 -4.77
N TRP A 118 13.46 -5.84 -3.86
CA TRP A 118 13.39 -6.12 -2.42
C TRP A 118 12.23 -7.05 -2.02
N ARG A 119 11.32 -7.37 -2.95
CA ARG A 119 10.20 -8.31 -2.75
C ARG A 119 10.52 -9.76 -3.03
N ASN A 120 11.57 -10.06 -3.80
CA ASN A 120 12.03 -11.43 -4.05
C ASN A 120 12.70 -12.08 -2.82
N TRP A 121 12.58 -11.44 -1.65
CA TRP A 121 13.02 -11.98 -0.37
C TRP A 121 11.98 -12.98 0.12
N ARG A 122 12.12 -14.24 -0.30
CA ARG A 122 11.40 -15.46 0.18
C ARG A 122 11.43 -15.68 1.71
N GLU A 123 11.95 -14.73 2.48
CA GLU A 123 12.16 -14.81 3.93
C GLU A 123 11.20 -13.89 4.72
N ARG A 124 10.27 -13.18 4.06
CA ARG A 124 9.30 -12.26 4.70
C ARG A 124 8.03 -12.95 5.22
N GLU A 125 8.06 -14.28 5.29
CA GLU A 125 6.85 -15.09 5.33
C GLU A 125 6.58 -15.72 6.72
N THR A 126 7.19 -15.20 7.79
CA THR A 126 7.04 -15.75 9.16
C THR A 126 5.83 -15.18 9.92
N PRO A 127 5.09 -15.97 10.74
CA PRO A 127 4.14 -15.42 11.70
C PRO A 127 4.81 -15.01 13.02
N ALA A 128 4.16 -14.05 13.70
CA ALA A 128 4.53 -13.36 14.94
C ALA A 128 5.77 -12.46 14.86
N CYS A 129 5.63 -11.22 15.37
CA CYS A 129 6.64 -10.16 15.54
C CYS A 129 8.07 -10.62 15.22
N VAL A 130 8.46 -10.54 13.94
CA VAL A 130 9.75 -11.04 13.49
C VAL A 130 10.82 -10.03 13.91
N PRO A 131 11.98 -10.49 14.43
CA PRO A 131 13.13 -9.61 14.55
C PRO A 131 13.44 -9.00 13.18
N ILE A 132 13.66 -7.68 13.13
CA ILE A 132 13.89 -6.98 11.87
C ILE A 132 15.22 -7.45 11.30
N ARG A 133 15.16 -8.15 10.19
CA ARG A 133 16.32 -8.88 9.65
C ARG A 133 16.85 -8.29 8.36
N ARG A 134 16.23 -7.24 7.79
CA ARG A 134 16.64 -6.69 6.49
C ARG A 134 16.35 -5.19 6.33
N GLY A 135 17.42 -4.47 6.02
CA GLY A 135 17.42 -3.15 5.41
C GLY A 135 18.87 -2.66 5.26
N PRO A 136 19.13 -1.35 5.20
CA PRO A 136 20.47 -0.77 5.03
C PRO A 136 21.42 -1.12 6.20
N VAL A 137 22.62 -0.52 6.25
CA VAL A 137 23.43 -0.57 7.49
C VAL A 137 22.81 0.35 8.54
N PHE A 138 22.25 1.49 8.11
CA PHE A 138 21.59 2.49 8.95
C PHE A 138 20.23 2.91 8.36
N GLY A 139 19.18 2.89 9.19
CA GLY A 139 17.85 3.35 8.81
C GLY A 139 17.59 4.79 9.24
N MET A 140 17.25 5.66 8.29
CA MET A 140 16.97 7.08 8.54
C MET A 140 15.50 7.40 8.32
N ILE A 141 14.84 7.89 9.36
CA ILE A 141 13.51 8.49 9.26
C ILE A 141 13.71 9.97 8.92
N SER A 142 13.30 10.34 7.72
CA SER A 142 13.34 11.71 7.27
C SER A 142 12.23 12.50 7.97
N GLY A 143 12.61 13.66 8.51
CA GLY A 143 11.73 14.60 9.21
C GLY A 143 11.69 15.99 8.59
N THR A 144 12.57 16.25 7.63
CA THR A 144 12.76 17.54 6.95
C THR A 144 13.12 17.30 5.49
N ARG A 145 13.01 18.32 4.63
CA ARG A 145 13.54 18.24 3.25
C ARG A 145 14.98 17.72 3.27
N THR A 146 15.26 16.78 2.37
CA THR A 146 16.51 16.05 2.10
C THR A 146 17.73 16.42 2.97
N PRO A 147 18.33 15.46 3.70
CA PRO A 147 19.56 15.69 4.46
C PRO A 147 20.68 16.19 3.55
N ILE A 148 21.43 17.20 4.01
CA ILE A 148 22.58 17.80 3.29
C ILE A 148 23.73 16.79 3.13
N SER A 149 23.77 15.75 3.96
CA SER A 149 24.75 14.66 3.88
C SER A 149 24.06 13.35 4.26
N MET A 150 24.07 12.40 3.33
CA MET A 150 23.61 11.04 3.55
C MET A 150 24.85 10.14 3.66
N PRO A 151 24.98 9.33 4.71
CA PRO A 151 25.99 8.27 4.70
C PRO A 151 25.71 7.37 3.49
N SER A 152 26.76 6.99 2.73
CA SER A 152 26.67 6.27 1.46
C SER A 152 25.92 4.92 1.50
N VAL A 153 25.56 4.44 2.69
CA VAL A 153 24.91 3.15 2.95
C VAL A 153 23.60 3.29 3.75
N SER A 154 23.00 4.49 3.80
CA SER A 154 21.75 4.73 4.53
C SER A 154 20.53 4.67 3.61
N ALA A 155 19.48 3.98 4.03
CA ALA A 155 18.17 4.13 3.39
C ALA A 155 17.36 5.18 4.15
N CYS A 156 16.83 6.16 3.43
CA CYS A 156 15.84 7.08 3.97
C CYS A 156 14.43 6.49 3.82
N THR A 157 13.61 6.68 4.85
CA THR A 157 12.19 6.35 4.91
C THR A 157 11.45 7.52 5.53
N THR A 158 10.14 7.55 5.35
CA THR A 158 9.26 8.50 6.00
C THR A 158 8.55 7.80 7.14
N SER A 159 8.42 8.47 8.28
CA SER A 159 7.60 7.99 9.38
C SER A 159 6.14 7.82 8.91
N GLY A 160 5.55 6.66 9.17
CA GLY A 160 4.15 6.42 8.88
C GLY A 160 3.26 7.05 9.93
N ILE A 161 2.76 6.22 10.83
CA ILE A 161 1.72 6.58 11.78
C ILE A 161 2.04 6.06 13.18
N LEU A 162 1.63 6.79 14.21
CA LEU A 162 1.74 6.31 15.59
C LEU A 162 0.55 5.40 15.88
N VAL A 163 0.84 4.16 16.24
CA VAL A 163 -0.16 3.16 16.60
C VAL A 163 0.03 2.74 18.04
N LYS A 164 -1.02 2.15 18.61
CA LYS A 164 -0.94 1.45 19.88
C LYS A 164 -1.52 0.05 19.77
N ASP A 165 -0.93 -0.88 20.51
CA ASP A 165 -1.45 -2.24 20.63
C ASP A 165 -2.57 -2.34 21.68
N THR A 166 -3.03 -3.56 21.94
CA THR A 166 -4.05 -3.87 22.96
C THR A 166 -3.58 -3.65 24.40
N LYS A 167 -2.28 -3.46 24.62
CA LYS A 167 -1.66 -3.18 25.92
C LYS A 167 -1.31 -1.69 26.07
N GLU A 168 -1.81 -0.83 25.19
CA GLU A 168 -1.50 0.60 25.12
C GLU A 168 0.01 0.91 24.92
N GLN A 169 0.78 -0.05 24.40
CA GLN A 169 2.16 0.20 23.99
C GLN A 169 2.16 0.94 22.65
N HIS A 170 2.95 2.01 22.57
CA HIS A 170 2.97 2.91 21.42
C HIS A 170 4.14 2.58 20.50
N PHE A 171 3.87 2.56 19.20
CA PHE A 171 4.86 2.26 18.18
C PHE A 171 4.71 3.21 17.00
N LEU A 172 5.84 3.70 16.48
CA LEU A 172 5.87 4.40 15.21
C LEU A 172 6.03 3.39 14.08
N THR A 173 5.16 3.43 13.07
CA THR A 173 5.32 2.58 11.88
C THR A 173 6.31 3.17 10.89
N VAL A 174 7.13 2.32 10.29
CA VAL A 174 8.06 2.67 9.19
C VAL A 174 8.15 1.53 8.19
N ALA A 175 8.67 1.78 7.00
CA ALA A 175 8.94 0.70 6.05
C ALA A 175 10.05 -0.21 6.60
N ALA A 176 9.76 -1.51 6.74
CA ALA A 176 10.70 -2.45 7.35
C ALA A 176 11.98 -2.59 6.52
N HIS A 177 11.87 -2.57 5.18
CA HIS A 177 13.01 -2.60 4.26
C HIS A 177 13.99 -1.43 4.43
N CYS A 178 13.61 -0.37 5.16
CA CYS A 178 14.46 0.77 5.45
C CYS A 178 15.16 0.71 6.81
N ILE A 179 14.97 -0.35 7.61
CA ILE A 179 15.60 -0.48 8.93
C ILE A 179 16.87 -1.33 8.88
N GLY A 180 17.91 -0.87 9.58
CA GLY A 180 19.26 -1.41 9.44
C GLY A 180 19.44 -2.86 9.92
N ARG A 181 20.23 -3.66 9.21
CA ARG A 181 20.54 -5.08 9.57
C ARG A 181 21.39 -5.21 10.84
N GLY A 182 22.33 -4.29 11.04
CA GLY A 182 23.26 -4.32 12.18
C GLY A 182 22.85 -3.39 13.33
N ASP A 183 21.96 -2.44 13.04
CA ASP A 183 21.46 -1.48 14.01
C ASP A 183 19.95 -1.27 13.80
N PRO A 184 19.11 -1.84 14.67
CA PRO A 184 17.67 -1.60 14.65
C PRO A 184 17.31 -0.20 15.18
N THR A 185 18.28 0.63 15.58
CA THR A 185 18.02 2.01 16.00
C THR A 185 17.48 2.81 14.82
N ALA A 186 16.34 3.45 15.03
CA ALA A 186 15.78 4.41 14.10
C ALA A 186 16.35 5.81 14.42
N TYR A 187 16.89 6.46 13.40
CA TYR A 187 17.46 7.80 13.53
C TYR A 187 16.57 8.81 12.82
N PHE A 188 16.40 9.98 13.43
CA PHE A 188 15.79 11.14 12.82
C PHE A 188 16.89 12.06 12.30
N SER A 189 16.76 12.50 11.05
CA SER A 189 17.69 13.47 10.48
C SER A 189 17.26 14.89 10.85
N LEU A 190 18.15 15.64 11.50
CA LEU A 190 17.94 17.05 11.80
C LEU A 190 18.37 17.92 10.62
N SER A 191 17.85 19.15 10.55
CA SER A 191 18.24 20.13 9.53
C SER A 191 19.74 20.48 9.55
N THR A 192 20.42 20.21 10.66
CA THR A 192 21.87 20.36 10.85
C THR A 192 22.68 19.22 10.22
N GLY A 193 22.03 18.18 9.69
CA GLY A 193 22.66 16.95 9.21
C GLY A 193 23.04 15.97 10.34
N GLN A 194 22.79 16.32 11.60
CA GLN A 194 22.99 15.39 12.72
C GLN A 194 21.90 14.31 12.73
N MET A 195 22.31 13.09 13.12
CA MET A 195 21.41 11.96 13.31
C MET A 195 21.06 11.82 14.79
N GLN A 196 19.78 11.92 15.12
CA GLN A 196 19.30 11.75 16.48
C GLN A 196 18.61 10.39 16.62
N PRO A 197 19.05 9.49 17.50
CA PRO A 197 18.33 8.24 17.74
C PRO A 197 16.98 8.54 18.40
N ILE A 198 15.90 8.08 17.78
CA ILE A 198 14.53 8.33 18.28
C ILE A 198 13.85 7.08 18.84
N GLY A 199 14.35 5.90 18.49
CA GLY A 199 13.74 4.66 18.93
C GLY A 199 14.52 3.45 18.45
N ARG A 200 14.00 2.27 18.77
CA ARG A 200 14.50 1.01 18.26
C ARG A 200 13.36 0.24 17.63
N ALA A 201 13.62 -0.28 16.45
CA ALA A 201 12.69 -1.13 15.76
C ALA A 201 12.65 -2.50 16.47
N VAL A 202 11.49 -2.86 17.02
CA VAL A 202 11.31 -4.00 17.94
C VAL A 202 10.58 -5.18 17.31
N ALA A 203 9.79 -4.92 16.27
CA ALA A 203 8.99 -5.93 15.61
C ALA A 203 8.65 -5.51 14.17
N GLN A 204 8.22 -6.48 13.37
CA GLN A 204 7.60 -6.26 12.07
C GLN A 204 6.16 -6.81 12.10
N VAL A 205 5.22 -6.08 11.51
CA VAL A 205 3.84 -6.54 11.34
C VAL A 205 3.84 -7.74 10.38
N PRO A 206 3.28 -8.91 10.77
CA PRO A 206 3.41 -10.15 10.01
C PRO A 206 3.02 -10.01 8.53
N PHE A 207 3.80 -10.63 7.63
CA PHE A 207 3.56 -10.68 6.18
C PHE A 207 3.55 -9.33 5.44
N THR A 208 3.81 -8.22 6.15
CA THR A 208 3.83 -6.86 5.57
C THR A 208 5.24 -6.28 5.59
N ASP A 209 5.44 -5.14 4.94
CA ASP A 209 6.69 -4.37 4.98
C ASP A 209 6.65 -3.24 6.03
N VAL A 210 6.09 -3.51 7.22
CA VAL A 210 5.93 -2.50 8.27
C VAL A 210 6.71 -2.90 9.51
N ALA A 211 7.71 -2.10 9.88
CA ALA A 211 8.40 -2.20 11.15
C ALA A 211 7.75 -1.30 12.21
N LEU A 212 7.79 -1.76 13.45
CA LEU A 212 7.31 -1.07 14.64
C LEU A 212 8.51 -0.57 15.42
N VAL A 213 8.60 0.74 15.57
CA VAL A 213 9.66 1.42 16.31
C VAL A 213 9.13 1.82 17.69
N ASP A 214 9.74 1.25 18.72
CA ASP A 214 9.56 1.68 20.11
C ASP A 214 10.37 2.96 20.34
N LEU A 215 9.67 4.05 20.69
CA LEU A 215 10.24 5.39 20.79
C LEU A 215 10.86 5.60 22.17
N LYS A 216 12.06 6.20 22.21
CA LYS A 216 12.79 6.46 23.47
C LYS A 216 12.22 7.60 24.32
N ARG A 217 11.24 8.37 23.83
CA ARG A 217 10.66 9.56 24.48
C ARG A 217 9.14 9.56 24.33
N THR A 218 8.40 9.98 25.36
CA THR A 218 6.93 9.90 25.44
C THR A 218 6.18 11.14 24.92
N ASP A 219 6.87 12.20 24.47
CA ASP A 219 6.22 13.44 24.02
C ASP A 219 6.31 13.58 22.49
N PHE A 220 5.46 12.85 21.76
CA PHE A 220 5.33 12.98 20.31
C PHE A 220 3.91 13.39 19.92
N HIS A 221 3.81 14.43 19.08
CA HIS A 221 2.54 14.82 18.46
C HIS A 221 2.42 14.18 17.09
N GLN A 222 1.35 13.43 16.89
CA GLN A 222 1.03 12.89 15.57
C GLN A 222 0.44 13.99 14.70
N GLN A 223 1.29 14.66 13.91
CA GLN A 223 0.88 15.62 12.90
C GLN A 223 1.44 15.20 11.54
N LEU A 224 0.58 15.18 10.53
CA LEU A 224 1.04 14.99 9.16
C LEU A 224 1.84 16.22 8.72
N PHE A 225 2.92 16.00 7.97
CA PHE A 225 3.68 17.09 7.36
C PHE A 225 2.78 17.86 6.38
N LEU A 226 2.56 19.15 6.67
CA LEU A 226 1.79 20.06 5.82
C LEU A 226 2.62 21.31 5.54
N ASN A 227 2.82 21.57 4.25
CA ASN A 227 3.47 22.79 3.78
C ASN A 227 2.64 24.07 4.03
N THR A 228 1.36 23.93 4.42
CA THR A 228 0.40 25.03 4.51
C THR A 228 0.10 25.50 5.94
N GLY A 229 0.78 24.96 6.95
CA GLY A 229 0.52 25.31 8.36
C GLY A 229 -0.81 24.80 8.92
N HIS A 230 -1.64 24.15 8.11
CA HIS A 230 -2.87 23.49 8.57
C HIS A 230 -2.59 22.03 8.90
N ALA A 231 -2.68 21.64 10.18
CA ALA A 231 -2.65 20.23 10.58
C ALA A 231 -3.93 19.51 10.10
N LEU A 232 -3.79 18.44 9.33
CA LEU A 232 -4.85 17.46 9.09
C LEU A 232 -4.60 16.33 10.08
N PRO A 233 -5.29 16.32 11.24
CA PRO A 233 -5.11 15.24 12.20
C PRO A 233 -5.58 13.94 11.56
N VAL A 234 -4.77 12.90 11.70
CA VAL A 234 -5.25 11.55 11.41
C VAL A 234 -6.21 11.17 12.53
N ARG A 235 -7.43 10.80 12.16
CA ARG A 235 -8.53 10.56 13.11
C ARG A 235 -8.65 9.10 13.51
N ARG A 236 -8.32 8.19 12.58
CA ARG A 236 -8.37 6.74 12.74
C ARG A 236 -7.70 6.02 11.58
N LEU A 237 -7.46 4.73 11.76
CA LEU A 237 -7.07 3.82 10.68
C LEU A 237 -8.31 3.35 9.90
N LEU A 238 -8.14 3.09 8.60
CA LEU A 238 -9.10 2.32 7.81
C LEU A 238 -9.17 0.88 8.35
N GLY A 239 -10.37 0.35 8.49
CA GLY A 239 -10.63 -0.99 9.04
C GLY A 239 -10.98 -0.99 10.53
N GLU A 240 -10.79 0.13 11.26
CA GLU A 240 -11.28 0.25 12.64
C GLU A 240 -12.82 0.21 12.70
N ASN A 241 -13.50 0.62 11.63
CA ASN A 241 -14.92 0.38 11.45
C ASN A 241 -15.11 -0.79 10.47
N PRO A 242 -15.84 -1.86 10.85
CA PRO A 242 -16.11 -3.00 9.95
C PRO A 242 -16.82 -2.63 8.66
N ASN A 243 -17.51 -1.49 8.62
CA ASN A 243 -18.20 -0.98 7.43
C ASN A 243 -17.31 -0.08 6.57
N ASP A 244 -16.03 0.05 6.89
CA ASP A 244 -15.10 0.84 6.10
C ASP A 244 -14.98 0.24 4.70
N GLN A 245 -15.28 1.08 3.71
CA GLN A 245 -15.02 0.79 2.31
C GLN A 245 -14.30 1.99 1.71
N LEU A 246 -13.30 1.68 0.89
CA LEU A 246 -12.56 2.66 0.11
C LEU A 246 -13.06 2.52 -1.32
N ASP A 247 -13.96 3.41 -1.71
CA ASP A 247 -14.51 3.39 -3.07
C ASP A 247 -13.45 3.83 -4.08
N TRP A 248 -13.68 3.45 -5.34
CA TRP A 248 -12.95 4.02 -6.46
C TRP A 248 -13.14 5.54 -6.51
N ASN A 249 -12.15 6.23 -7.07
CA ASN A 249 -12.11 7.68 -7.19
C ASN A 249 -11.93 8.44 -5.86
N HIS A 250 -11.64 7.76 -4.75
CA HIS A 250 -11.26 8.43 -3.52
C HIS A 250 -9.91 9.15 -3.68
N MET A 251 -9.91 10.46 -3.42
CA MET A 251 -8.68 11.23 -3.32
C MET A 251 -7.91 10.85 -2.05
N VAL A 252 -6.63 10.59 -2.25
CA VAL A 252 -5.68 10.28 -1.19
C VAL A 252 -4.45 11.14 -1.34
N ARG A 253 -3.75 11.37 -0.23
CA ARG A 253 -2.56 12.21 -0.19
C ARG A 253 -1.40 11.44 0.39
N PHE A 254 -0.29 11.39 -0.33
CA PHE A 254 0.98 10.85 0.11
C PHE A 254 1.75 11.97 0.79
N ARG A 255 2.06 11.79 2.08
CA ARG A 255 2.70 12.84 2.87
C ARG A 255 4.11 12.40 3.25
N SER A 256 5.11 12.96 2.60
CA SER A 256 6.51 12.78 2.99
C SER A 256 7.26 14.09 3.08
N PRO A 257 8.31 14.19 3.93
CA PRO A 257 9.19 15.37 3.94
C PRO A 257 9.97 15.57 2.63
N ALA A 258 10.08 14.52 1.82
CA ALA A 258 10.82 14.53 0.56
C ALA A 258 9.99 14.99 -0.65
N ALA A 259 8.67 14.80 -0.63
CA ALA A 259 7.75 15.25 -1.68
C ALA A 259 6.71 16.21 -1.09
N ASN A 260 6.63 17.43 -1.63
CA ASN A 260 5.47 18.28 -1.35
C ASN A 260 4.20 17.52 -1.78
N ASP A 261 3.16 17.53 -0.94
CA ASP A 261 1.79 17.07 -1.16
C ASP A 261 1.53 16.37 -2.50
N LEU A 262 1.80 15.06 -2.59
CA LEU A 262 1.41 14.29 -3.77
C LEU A 262 -0.02 13.79 -3.56
N ASP A 263 -0.92 14.22 -4.42
CA ASP A 263 -2.29 13.72 -4.47
C ASP A 263 -2.36 12.54 -5.44
N GLY A 264 -3.21 11.57 -5.11
CA GLY A 264 -3.55 10.45 -5.96
C GLY A 264 -5.01 10.07 -5.83
N VAL A 265 -5.45 9.18 -6.70
CA VAL A 265 -6.83 8.70 -6.75
C VAL A 265 -6.81 7.20 -6.63
N ILE A 266 -7.58 6.62 -5.71
CA ILE A 266 -7.71 5.17 -5.57
C ILE A 266 -8.43 4.60 -6.79
N VAL A 267 -7.78 3.65 -7.46
CA VAL A 267 -8.24 3.08 -8.72
C VAL A 267 -8.24 1.55 -8.74
N ALA A 268 -7.56 0.90 -7.80
CA ALA A 268 -7.67 -0.54 -7.63
C ALA A 268 -7.44 -0.96 -6.17
N LYS A 269 -7.85 -2.18 -5.86
CA LYS A 269 -7.59 -2.88 -4.60
C LYS A 269 -7.02 -4.24 -4.97
N SER A 270 -6.08 -4.74 -4.19
CA SER A 270 -5.52 -6.05 -4.43
C SER A 270 -5.31 -6.83 -3.15
N ALA A 271 -5.18 -8.14 -3.30
CA ALA A 271 -4.82 -9.05 -2.24
C ALA A 271 -3.72 -9.99 -2.72
N ARG A 272 -2.69 -10.15 -1.89
CA ARG A 272 -1.54 -11.02 -2.14
C ARG A 272 -1.58 -12.22 -1.21
N PRO A 273 -1.61 -13.46 -1.71
CA PRO A 273 -1.40 -14.63 -0.87
C PRO A 273 0.03 -14.63 -0.32
N LYS A 274 0.16 -14.98 0.95
CA LYS A 274 1.42 -15.10 1.69
C LYS A 274 1.40 -16.42 2.44
N ILE A 275 2.27 -17.33 2.03
CA ILE A 275 2.44 -18.64 2.66
C ILE A 275 3.24 -18.46 3.95
N ASN A 276 3.09 -19.35 4.91
CA ASN A 276 4.03 -19.47 6.02
C ASN A 276 5.09 -20.54 5.65
N PRO A 277 6.38 -20.19 5.50
CA PRO A 277 7.39 -21.11 4.99
C PRO A 277 7.84 -22.08 6.08
N PHE A 278 7.50 -21.82 7.35
CA PHE A 278 7.80 -22.69 8.48
C PHE A 278 6.64 -23.63 8.80
N ASN A 279 5.44 -23.35 8.29
CA ASN A 279 4.28 -24.20 8.41
C ASN A 279 3.49 -24.15 7.12
N ILE A 280 3.93 -24.92 6.13
CA ILE A 280 3.31 -24.99 4.80
C ILE A 280 1.88 -25.54 4.84
N ASP A 281 1.50 -26.20 5.93
CA ASP A 281 0.15 -26.72 6.17
C ASP A 281 -0.81 -25.64 6.69
N GLU A 282 -0.29 -24.47 7.12
CA GLU A 282 -1.14 -23.32 7.45
C GLU A 282 -1.72 -22.70 6.17
N PRO A 283 -3.01 -22.31 6.20
CA PRO A 283 -3.60 -21.60 5.07
C PRO A 283 -2.85 -20.28 4.84
N PHE A 284 -2.51 -20.00 3.58
CA PHE A 284 -1.88 -18.72 3.22
C PHE A 284 -2.75 -17.55 3.69
N GLN A 285 -2.09 -16.49 4.15
CA GLN A 285 -2.75 -15.26 4.53
C GLN A 285 -2.80 -14.31 3.35
N CYS A 286 -3.92 -13.60 3.19
CA CYS A 286 -4.04 -12.56 2.17
C CYS A 286 -3.77 -11.19 2.79
N VAL A 287 -2.75 -10.49 2.25
CA VAL A 287 -2.41 -9.11 2.60
C VAL A 287 -3.00 -8.17 1.56
N VAL A 288 -3.76 -7.17 2.00
CA VAL A 288 -4.51 -6.25 1.16
C VAL A 288 -3.73 -4.97 0.89
N TYR A 289 -3.78 -4.53 -0.36
CA TYR A 289 -3.21 -3.28 -0.83
C TYR A 289 -4.25 -2.44 -1.56
N HIS A 290 -4.04 -1.14 -1.57
CA HIS A 290 -4.73 -0.19 -2.42
C HIS A 290 -3.77 0.35 -3.47
N TRP A 291 -4.31 0.67 -4.64
CA TRP A 291 -3.57 1.23 -5.74
C TRP A 291 -4.12 2.61 -6.01
N ALA A 292 -3.26 3.62 -5.91
CA ALA A 292 -3.58 4.96 -6.33
C ALA A 292 -2.88 5.29 -7.64
N PHE A 293 -3.59 5.99 -8.49
CA PHE A 293 -3.01 6.63 -9.65
C PHE A 293 -2.59 8.05 -9.27
N THR A 294 -1.31 8.39 -9.46
CA THR A 294 -0.75 9.70 -9.10
C THR A 294 -0.41 10.56 -10.32
N GLY A 295 -0.69 10.07 -11.54
CA GLY A 295 -0.41 10.75 -12.81
C GLY A 295 0.28 9.80 -13.81
N GLN A 296 0.15 10.08 -15.12
CA GLN A 296 0.77 9.26 -16.17
C GLN A 296 2.28 9.49 -16.21
N VAL A 297 3.03 8.39 -16.37
CA VAL A 297 4.49 8.40 -16.61
C VAL A 297 4.82 7.88 -18.01
N GLU A 298 3.89 7.18 -18.68
CA GLU A 298 4.08 6.78 -20.08
C GLU A 298 4.25 8.04 -20.96
N ASP A 299 5.34 8.05 -21.75
CA ASP A 299 5.84 9.14 -22.60
C ASP A 299 6.51 10.36 -21.92
N ALA A 300 6.69 10.37 -20.59
CA ALA A 300 7.43 11.46 -19.95
C ALA A 300 8.96 11.40 -20.21
N GLY A 301 9.50 10.26 -20.67
CA GLY A 301 10.96 10.08 -20.71
C GLY A 301 11.60 10.35 -19.34
N ASP A 302 12.88 10.71 -19.33
CA ASP A 302 13.58 11.18 -18.13
C ASP A 302 13.13 12.58 -17.65
N ASP A 303 11.97 13.10 -18.08
CA ASP A 303 11.49 14.38 -17.55
C ASP A 303 11.15 14.25 -16.06
N ASP A 304 11.94 14.95 -15.26
CA ASP A 304 11.80 15.20 -13.83
C ASP A 304 10.46 15.85 -13.41
N MET A 305 9.56 16.11 -14.37
CA MET A 305 8.31 16.85 -14.19
C MET A 305 7.08 15.96 -13.96
N ALA A 306 7.17 14.64 -14.19
CA ALA A 306 6.07 13.73 -13.89
C ALA A 306 5.86 13.62 -12.36
N PRO A 307 4.63 13.77 -11.83
CA PRO A 307 4.37 13.68 -10.40
C PRO A 307 4.63 12.26 -9.89
N ARG A 308 5.78 12.07 -9.24
CA ARG A 308 6.22 10.80 -8.63
C ARG A 308 6.54 10.97 -7.15
N PRO A 309 6.25 9.95 -6.31
CA PRO A 309 6.74 9.95 -4.94
C PRO A 309 8.27 10.09 -4.91
N ALA A 310 8.80 11.01 -4.10
CA ALA A 310 10.23 11.18 -3.95
C ALA A 310 10.86 9.94 -3.27
N VAL A 311 12.15 9.71 -3.53
CA VAL A 311 12.94 8.70 -2.82
C VAL A 311 12.84 8.93 -1.31
N GLY A 312 12.59 7.84 -0.57
CA GLY A 312 12.38 7.88 0.88
C GLY A 312 10.93 8.10 1.32
N THR A 313 9.97 8.11 0.39
CA THR A 313 8.54 8.16 0.73
C THR A 313 8.02 6.83 1.32
N SER A 314 8.72 5.71 1.14
CA SER A 314 8.37 4.40 1.73
C SER A 314 8.02 4.52 3.21
N GLY A 315 6.90 3.94 3.61
CA GLY A 315 6.39 3.97 4.98
C GLY A 315 5.48 5.16 5.31
N ALA A 316 5.43 6.20 4.46
CA ALA A 316 4.59 7.38 4.68
C ALA A 316 3.11 7.03 4.85
N ALA A 317 2.44 7.69 5.79
CA ALA A 317 1.00 7.58 5.92
C ALA A 317 0.29 8.19 4.70
N VAL A 318 -0.66 7.44 4.16
CA VAL A 318 -1.54 7.87 3.07
C VAL A 318 -2.92 8.12 3.64
N VAL A 319 -3.43 9.33 3.45
CA VAL A 319 -4.68 9.78 4.09
C VAL A 319 -5.68 10.29 3.08
N ASN A 320 -6.96 10.07 3.36
CA ASN A 320 -8.03 10.67 2.57
C ASN A 320 -8.38 12.08 3.08
N ASN A 321 -9.27 12.76 2.36
CA ASN A 321 -9.77 14.09 2.71
C ASN A 321 -10.52 14.18 4.06
N LYS A 322 -10.95 13.05 4.63
CA LYS A 322 -11.61 12.98 5.95
C LYS A 322 -10.63 12.78 7.11
N GLY A 323 -9.32 12.69 6.82
CA GLY A 323 -8.29 12.41 7.83
C GLY A 323 -8.25 10.94 8.27
N ILE A 324 -8.78 10.01 7.47
CA ILE A 324 -8.63 8.57 7.71
C ILE A 324 -7.35 8.11 7.02
N CYS A 325 -6.48 7.39 7.76
CA CYS A 325 -5.32 6.72 7.18
C CYS A 325 -5.79 5.50 6.38
N VAL A 326 -5.70 5.58 5.05
CA VAL A 326 -6.06 4.47 4.17
C VAL A 326 -4.97 3.40 4.16
N GLY A 327 -3.73 3.77 4.49
CA GLY A 327 -2.61 2.84 4.46
C GLY A 327 -1.26 3.51 4.54
N LEU A 328 -0.22 2.70 4.35
CA LEU A 328 1.18 3.13 4.32
C LEU A 328 1.73 2.95 2.91
N PHE A 329 2.42 3.96 2.38
CA PHE A 329 3.01 3.90 1.04
C PHE A 329 4.09 2.80 0.99
N ASP A 330 3.90 1.85 0.09
CA ASP A 330 4.80 0.70 -0.08
C ASP A 330 5.83 0.99 -1.17
N HIS A 331 5.37 1.35 -2.37
CA HIS A 331 6.22 1.68 -3.51
C HIS A 331 5.45 2.38 -4.63
N PHE A 332 6.22 2.88 -5.58
CA PHE A 332 5.77 3.41 -6.87
C PHE A 332 6.24 2.49 -7.99
N ILE A 333 5.42 2.30 -9.01
CA ILE A 333 5.82 1.63 -10.25
C ILE A 333 6.36 2.68 -11.21
N SER A 334 7.66 2.66 -11.42
CA SER A 334 8.38 3.67 -12.20
C SER A 334 8.40 3.40 -13.70
N GLN A 335 8.37 2.14 -14.11
CA GLN A 335 8.51 1.76 -15.52
C GLN A 335 7.55 0.65 -15.92
N GLY A 336 7.53 0.37 -17.22
CA GLY A 336 6.70 -0.67 -17.80
C GLY A 336 5.22 -0.31 -17.90
N PRO A 337 4.37 -1.27 -18.31
CA PRO A 337 2.97 -1.04 -18.63
C PRO A 337 2.10 -0.52 -17.48
N TRP A 338 2.59 -0.66 -16.24
CA TRP A 338 1.91 -0.23 -15.02
C TRP A 338 2.61 0.97 -14.37
N ALA A 339 3.40 1.73 -15.12
CA ALA A 339 4.03 2.95 -14.62
C ALA A 339 2.99 4.00 -14.18
N GLY A 340 3.28 4.75 -13.11
CA GLY A 340 2.40 5.80 -12.60
C GLY A 340 1.44 5.36 -11.48
N PHE A 341 1.46 4.09 -11.12
CA PHE A 341 0.70 3.58 -9.98
C PHE A 341 1.54 3.57 -8.70
N SER A 342 0.94 4.07 -7.63
CA SER A 342 1.44 3.99 -6.26
C SER A 342 0.68 2.89 -5.52
N VAL A 343 1.41 1.95 -4.92
CA VAL A 343 0.81 0.87 -4.13
C VAL A 343 0.95 1.20 -2.66
N ILE A 344 -0.14 0.95 -1.94
CA ILE A 344 -0.36 1.35 -0.56
C ILE A 344 -0.74 0.09 0.21
N LEU A 345 -0.02 -0.27 1.26
CA LEU A 345 -0.45 -1.32 2.17
C LEU A 345 -1.68 -0.84 2.94
N SER A 346 -2.79 -1.57 2.91
CA SER A 346 -4.02 -1.17 3.60
C SER A 346 -3.79 -1.02 5.10
N ALA A 347 -4.29 0.06 5.70
CA ALA A 347 -4.24 0.25 7.15
C ALA A 347 -5.05 -0.83 7.90
N SER A 348 -5.98 -1.53 7.22
CA SER A 348 -6.71 -2.65 7.79
C SER A 348 -5.81 -3.81 8.20
N GLU A 349 -4.61 -3.93 7.62
CA GLU A 349 -3.62 -4.93 8.03
C GLU A 349 -3.04 -4.61 9.42
N LEU A 350 -2.90 -3.33 9.77
CA LEU A 350 -2.53 -2.92 11.13
C LEU A 350 -3.66 -3.25 12.12
N VAL A 351 -4.91 -2.97 11.74
CA VAL A 351 -6.09 -3.26 12.56
C VAL A 351 -6.25 -4.77 12.78
N LYS A 352 -6.13 -5.56 11.73
CA LYS A 352 -6.14 -7.03 11.78
C LYS A 352 -5.03 -7.57 12.68
N ALA A 353 -3.87 -6.91 12.72
CA ALA A 353 -2.76 -7.25 13.61
C ALA A 353 -2.95 -6.76 15.06
N GLY A 354 -4.09 -6.13 15.39
CA GLY A 354 -4.43 -5.69 16.75
C GLY A 354 -3.97 -4.29 17.10
N TYR A 355 -3.57 -3.49 16.12
CA TYR A 355 -3.18 -2.09 16.32
C TYR A 355 -4.33 -1.14 16.02
N ARG A 356 -4.37 -0.04 16.77
CA ARG A 356 -5.27 1.10 16.52
C ARG A 356 -4.49 2.38 16.49
N LEU A 357 -5.09 3.44 15.97
CA LEU A 357 -4.50 4.77 16.07
C LEU A 357 -4.18 5.09 17.55
N ALA A 358 -2.96 5.55 17.82
CA ALA A 358 -2.68 6.17 19.10
C ALA A 358 -3.42 7.51 19.13
N SER A 359 -4.52 7.60 19.89
CA SER A 359 -5.17 8.89 20.14
C SER A 359 -4.14 9.83 20.74
N GLY A 360 -4.03 11.02 20.16
CA GLY A 360 -3.27 12.12 20.75
C GLY A 360 -3.99 12.67 21.98
N ASP A 361 -4.20 11.86 23.03
CA ASP A 361 -4.66 12.32 24.34
C ASP A 361 -3.54 13.07 25.11
N VAL A 362 -2.72 13.83 24.38
CA VAL A 362 -1.81 14.87 24.88
C VAL A 362 -2.34 16.25 24.43
N LEU A 363 -3.65 16.36 24.18
CA LEU A 363 -4.34 17.63 23.97
C LEU A 363 -5.31 17.86 25.14
N ASP A 364 -4.78 18.21 26.31
CA ASP A 364 -5.47 19.13 27.25
C ASP A 364 -4.65 19.64 28.46
N THR A 365 -3.33 19.42 28.55
CA THR A 365 -2.55 19.94 29.71
C THR A 365 -1.84 21.28 29.49
N TRP A 366 -1.93 21.91 28.31
CA TRP A 366 -1.26 23.20 28.05
C TRP A 366 -2.20 24.37 27.67
N ALA A 367 -3.52 24.20 27.83
CA ALA A 367 -4.48 25.31 27.72
C ALA A 367 -4.77 26.04 29.04
N LYS A 368 -3.96 25.82 30.09
CA LYS A 368 -4.02 26.60 31.34
C LYS A 368 -2.64 27.15 31.71
N VAL A 369 -2.12 28.07 30.90
CA VAL A 369 -1.23 29.11 31.44
C VAL A 369 -2.14 30.22 31.95
N PRO A 370 -2.18 30.53 33.27
CA PRO A 370 -2.94 31.66 33.76
C PRO A 370 -2.44 32.95 33.11
N ALA A 371 -3.38 33.81 32.72
CA ALA A 371 -3.13 35.15 32.18
C ALA A 371 -2.58 36.13 33.25
N SER A 372 -1.58 35.70 34.03
CA SER A 372 -0.89 36.50 35.01
C SER A 372 0.61 36.22 34.90
N LEU A 373 1.24 36.85 33.91
CA LEU A 373 2.53 37.53 34.02
C LEU A 373 2.77 38.23 32.67
N ARG A 374 2.55 39.54 32.70
CA ARG A 374 3.02 40.51 31.71
C ARG A 374 4.54 40.61 31.74
#